data_AF-A0A932HVB5-F1
#
_entry.id   AF-A0A932HVB5-F1
#
_cell.length_a   1.000
_cell.length_b   1.000
_cell.length_c   1.000
_cell.angle_alpha   90.00
_cell.angle_beta   90.00
_cell.angle_gamma   90.00
#
_symmetry.space_group_name_H-M   'P 1'
#
loop_
_entity.id
_entity.type
_entity.pdbx_description
1 polymer ?
#
loop_
_entity_poly.entity_id
_entity_poly.type
_entity_poly.pdbx_seq_one_letter_code
_entity_poly.pdbx_strand_id
1 'polypeptide(L)'
;MPTHLSIQDLVDVLKHRDDINIDNVFLAYELADEAHGGNVRESGEPYIQHPLHTAMLLAKLRMDEDTIISGLLHDVVEDSGVSLDTIRETFGPDVHHIVSGVTKLGLLKYRGVERYVENLRRMFVAMAKDIRVIIVKFADRIHNLQTLDSLPEEKRRRIALESLEIYAPIANRLGIGTLKGMLEDLAFQHIDPENYQWVKQQMDTLVESRQEHLDKMISETKQILESANIPYRSVHGRIKRVYSLYQKLLSKNKNFTEIHDLIAVRVVVENIHDCYAALGILHERWKPLKGQIKDYIAVPKPNGYQSLHTTIFCDDGTRIEFQVRTEKMHYEAEYGIAAHWNYIESGKPQRGSAISKHKIEWLNHLLELHEEVEDGEEFLESVKLDIFSNRIFVFTPKGDVIDLPEAATPIDFAYAVHTSIGNHCVGSKVNDAIAPLDRKLRSGDVVEILTDKRRSAPNEDWLRFARARSTKEHIRQALNSGSANIKTMHPVSKKARPVTH
;
A
#
# COMPACT_ATOMS: atom_id res chain seq x y z
N MET A 1 21.98 4.87 -6.06
CA MET A 1 22.35 4.25 -7.34
C MET A 1 23.52 5.05 -7.90
N PRO A 2 24.41 4.48 -8.73
CA PRO A 2 25.37 5.30 -9.46
C PRO A 2 24.61 6.41 -10.22
N THR A 3 25.21 7.58 -10.35
CA THR A 3 24.62 8.75 -11.02
C THR A 3 24.55 8.59 -12.52
N HIS A 4 25.30 7.64 -13.09
CA HIS A 4 25.24 7.31 -14.49
C HIS A 4 25.18 5.80 -14.64
N LEU A 5 24.15 5.31 -15.31
CA LEU A 5 23.96 3.91 -15.67
C LEU A 5 24.32 3.69 -17.13
N SER A 6 24.88 2.53 -17.42
CA SER A 6 25.00 1.98 -18.76
C SER A 6 23.95 0.90 -18.97
N ILE A 7 23.65 0.59 -20.24
CA ILE A 7 22.83 -0.59 -20.57
C ILE A 7 23.48 -1.88 -20.05
N GLN A 8 24.81 -1.94 -19.97
CA GLN A 8 25.51 -3.11 -19.44
C GLN A 8 25.18 -3.35 -17.96
N ASP A 9 25.00 -2.31 -17.16
CA ASP A 9 24.59 -2.45 -15.76
C ASP A 9 23.20 -3.08 -15.65
N LEU A 10 22.27 -2.67 -16.52
CA LEU A 10 20.94 -3.27 -16.57
C LEU A 10 21.02 -4.74 -16.98
N VAL A 11 21.78 -5.02 -18.04
CA VAL A 11 21.99 -6.38 -18.53
C VAL A 11 22.60 -7.25 -17.45
N ASP A 12 23.61 -6.78 -16.70
CA ASP A 12 24.25 -7.49 -15.58
C ASP A 12 23.25 -7.96 -14.52
N VAL A 13 22.25 -7.13 -14.19
CA VAL A 13 21.18 -7.50 -13.27
C VAL A 13 20.26 -8.58 -13.87
N LEU A 14 20.07 -8.56 -15.19
CA LEU A 14 19.19 -9.47 -15.92
C LEU A 14 19.87 -10.79 -16.32
N LYS A 15 21.20 -10.90 -16.37
CA LYS A 15 21.92 -12.12 -16.81
C LYS A 15 21.56 -13.38 -16.02
N HIS A 16 21.05 -13.22 -14.81
CA HIS A 16 20.64 -14.32 -13.93
C HIS A 16 19.15 -14.69 -14.06
N ARG A 17 18.48 -14.19 -15.10
CA ARG A 17 17.07 -14.42 -15.38
C ARG A 17 16.90 -15.06 -16.76
N ASP A 18 16.63 -16.35 -16.75
CA ASP A 18 16.39 -17.14 -17.96
C ASP A 18 15.05 -16.82 -18.64
N ASP A 19 14.17 -16.09 -17.94
CA ASP A 19 12.84 -15.71 -18.38
C ASP A 19 12.79 -14.38 -19.15
N ILE A 20 13.94 -13.73 -19.38
CA ILE A 20 14.03 -12.45 -20.09
C ILE A 20 14.91 -12.60 -21.33
N ASN A 21 14.37 -12.16 -22.47
CA ASN A 21 15.14 -11.98 -23.68
C ASN A 21 15.92 -10.66 -23.64
N ILE A 22 17.23 -10.78 -23.41
CA ILE A 22 18.14 -9.63 -23.32
C ILE A 22 18.21 -8.85 -24.64
N ASP A 23 18.04 -9.51 -25.79
CA ASP A 23 18.09 -8.85 -27.10
C ASP A 23 16.92 -7.87 -27.28
N ASN A 24 15.72 -8.22 -26.78
CA ASN A 24 14.57 -7.33 -26.80
C ASN A 24 14.78 -6.10 -25.90
N VAL A 25 15.46 -6.28 -24.77
CA VAL A 25 15.82 -5.17 -23.87
C VAL A 25 16.85 -4.23 -24.52
N PHE A 26 17.84 -4.78 -25.23
CA PHE A 26 18.78 -3.98 -26.02
C PHE A 26 18.07 -3.22 -27.14
N LEU A 27 17.19 -3.86 -27.88
CA LEU A 27 16.42 -3.22 -28.94
C LEU A 27 15.57 -2.06 -28.42
N ALA A 28 14.94 -2.25 -27.24
CA ALA A 28 14.19 -1.19 -26.57
C ALA A 28 15.09 -0.03 -26.12
N TYR A 29 16.29 -0.32 -25.63
CA TYR A 29 17.28 0.67 -25.28
C TYR A 29 17.74 1.47 -26.51
N GLU A 30 18.06 0.82 -27.62
CA GLU A 30 18.47 1.48 -28.86
C GLU A 30 17.37 2.40 -29.38
N LEU A 31 16.12 1.91 -29.41
CA LEU A 31 14.98 2.74 -29.81
C LEU A 31 14.81 3.96 -28.90
N ALA A 32 14.96 3.80 -27.58
CA ALA A 32 14.88 4.91 -26.63
C ALA A 32 16.04 5.90 -26.80
N ASP A 33 17.26 5.42 -27.01
CA ASP A 33 18.45 6.26 -27.18
C ASP A 33 18.37 7.06 -28.48
N GLU A 34 17.97 6.42 -29.58
CA GLU A 34 17.71 7.07 -30.87
C GLU A 34 16.59 8.10 -30.78
N ALA A 35 15.47 7.72 -30.15
CA ALA A 35 14.32 8.59 -29.92
C ALA A 35 14.71 9.88 -29.18
N HIS A 36 15.54 9.75 -28.15
CA HIS A 36 15.95 10.90 -27.36
C HIS A 36 17.17 11.64 -27.90
N GLY A 37 17.84 11.11 -28.95
CA GLY A 37 18.60 11.87 -29.95
C GLY A 37 19.54 12.95 -29.43
N GLY A 38 20.39 12.63 -28.44
CA GLY A 38 21.38 13.57 -27.88
C GLY A 38 20.79 14.72 -27.04
N ASN A 39 19.49 14.69 -26.72
CA ASN A 39 18.86 15.65 -25.84
C ASN A 39 19.34 15.49 -24.40
N VAL A 40 19.42 16.62 -23.70
CA VAL A 40 19.89 16.73 -22.32
C VAL A 40 18.70 17.15 -21.45
N ARG A 41 18.50 16.52 -20.30
CA ARG A 41 17.46 16.92 -19.32
C ARG A 41 17.72 18.34 -18.79
N GLU A 42 16.71 18.96 -18.16
CA GLU A 42 16.89 20.23 -17.40
C GLU A 42 17.99 20.12 -16.32
N SER A 43 18.35 18.90 -15.90
CA SER A 43 19.46 18.60 -14.98
C SER A 43 20.85 18.61 -15.62
N GLY A 44 20.98 18.58 -16.96
CA GLY A 44 22.27 18.49 -17.66
C GLY A 44 22.72 17.06 -18.03
N GLU A 45 21.93 16.02 -17.73
CA GLU A 45 22.24 14.62 -18.05
C GLU A 45 21.64 14.14 -19.38
N PRO A 46 22.25 13.15 -20.07
CA PRO A 46 21.66 12.52 -21.25
C PRO A 46 20.27 11.97 -20.93
N TYR A 47 19.30 12.25 -21.80
CA TYR A 47 17.91 11.89 -21.53
C TYR A 47 17.69 10.38 -21.27
N ILE A 48 18.48 9.53 -21.94
CA ILE A 48 18.46 8.07 -21.80
C ILE A 48 18.71 7.57 -20.37
N GLN A 49 19.35 8.38 -19.51
CA GLN A 49 19.57 8.01 -18.11
C GLN A 49 18.26 7.79 -17.36
N HIS A 50 17.22 8.59 -17.63
CA HIS A 50 15.96 8.44 -16.92
C HIS A 50 15.23 7.12 -17.24
N PRO A 51 15.01 6.77 -18.53
CA PRO A 51 14.47 5.47 -18.87
C PRO A 51 15.33 4.31 -18.35
N LEU A 52 16.67 4.41 -18.41
CA LEU A 52 17.58 3.40 -17.86
C LEU A 52 17.39 3.21 -16.34
N HIS A 53 17.32 4.30 -15.57
CA HIS A 53 17.08 4.22 -14.13
C HIS A 53 15.70 3.63 -13.80
N THR A 54 14.70 3.98 -14.59
CA THR A 54 13.33 3.43 -14.46
C THR A 54 13.34 1.93 -14.70
N ALA A 55 13.92 1.47 -15.82
CA ALA A 55 14.08 0.06 -16.15
C ALA A 55 14.93 -0.71 -15.12
N MET A 56 16.01 -0.10 -14.63
CA MET A 56 16.86 -0.66 -13.57
C MET A 56 16.09 -0.89 -12.26
N LEU A 57 15.22 0.04 -11.87
CA LEU A 57 14.39 -0.17 -10.69
C LEU A 57 13.41 -1.33 -10.92
N LEU A 58 12.76 -1.39 -12.09
CA LEU A 58 11.84 -2.47 -12.45
C LEU A 58 12.55 -3.83 -12.48
N ALA A 59 13.78 -3.89 -13.00
CA ALA A 59 14.63 -5.08 -12.96
C ALA A 59 14.96 -5.50 -11.52
N LYS A 60 15.25 -4.56 -10.61
CA LYS A 60 15.49 -4.84 -9.18
C LYS A 60 14.24 -5.29 -8.43
N LEU A 61 13.06 -4.86 -8.87
CA LEU A 61 11.77 -5.41 -8.41
C LEU A 61 11.48 -6.80 -9.00
N ARG A 62 12.34 -7.26 -9.93
CA ARG A 62 12.20 -8.50 -10.71
C ARG A 62 10.95 -8.51 -11.59
N MET A 63 10.55 -7.39 -12.18
CA MET A 63 9.37 -7.36 -13.07
C MET A 63 9.60 -8.18 -14.36
N ASP A 64 8.51 -8.54 -15.05
CA ASP A 64 8.53 -9.21 -16.36
C ASP A 64 9.25 -8.38 -17.44
N GLU A 65 9.65 -9.07 -18.52
CA GLU A 65 10.34 -8.47 -19.67
C GLU A 65 9.59 -7.25 -20.22
N ASP A 66 8.28 -7.41 -20.47
CA ASP A 66 7.43 -6.35 -21.04
C ASP A 66 7.39 -5.10 -20.15
N THR A 67 7.33 -5.27 -18.84
CA THR A 67 7.37 -4.16 -17.88
C THR A 67 8.72 -3.43 -17.93
N ILE A 68 9.83 -4.17 -18.00
CA ILE A 68 11.18 -3.59 -18.06
C ILE A 68 11.36 -2.81 -19.37
N ILE A 69 10.97 -3.41 -20.49
CA ILE A 69 10.96 -2.75 -21.82
C ILE A 69 10.09 -1.49 -21.78
N SER A 70 8.89 -1.58 -21.19
CA SER A 70 8.01 -0.42 -21.04
C SER A 70 8.64 0.69 -20.22
N GLY A 71 9.48 0.37 -19.22
CA GLY A 71 10.26 1.34 -18.47
C GLY A 71 11.30 2.08 -19.32
N LEU A 72 11.90 1.42 -20.32
CA LEU A 72 12.81 2.06 -21.29
C LEU A 72 12.04 2.95 -22.29
N LEU A 73 10.80 2.59 -22.61
CA LEU A 73 10.02 3.24 -23.67
C LEU A 73 8.97 4.24 -23.19
N HIS A 74 8.78 4.40 -21.87
CA HIS A 74 7.62 5.11 -21.32
C HIS A 74 7.48 6.58 -21.76
N ASP A 75 8.60 7.27 -21.96
CA ASP A 75 8.65 8.67 -22.38
C ASP A 75 8.89 8.84 -23.90
N VAL A 76 9.24 7.75 -24.61
CA VAL A 76 9.58 7.77 -26.04
C VAL A 76 8.42 8.31 -26.90
N VAL A 77 7.19 7.90 -26.58
CA VAL A 77 5.99 8.34 -27.33
C VAL A 77 5.71 9.84 -27.13
N GLU A 78 6.01 10.38 -25.95
CA GLU A 78 5.77 11.79 -25.64
C GLU A 78 6.85 12.70 -26.25
N ASP A 79 8.11 12.24 -26.27
CA ASP A 79 9.26 13.11 -26.55
C ASP A 79 9.81 13.03 -27.97
N SER A 80 9.67 11.88 -28.66
CA SER A 80 10.34 11.65 -29.96
C SER A 80 9.40 11.46 -31.14
N GLY A 81 8.09 11.40 -30.90
CA GLY A 81 7.08 11.23 -31.94
C GLY A 81 6.97 9.80 -32.51
N VAL A 82 7.65 8.82 -31.91
CA VAL A 82 7.44 7.40 -32.21
C VAL A 82 5.98 7.02 -31.92
N SER A 83 5.34 6.35 -32.88
CA SER A 83 3.93 5.97 -32.75
C SER A 83 3.76 4.76 -31.83
N LEU A 84 2.60 4.70 -31.16
CA LEU A 84 2.21 3.52 -30.40
C LEU A 84 2.10 2.27 -31.29
N ASP A 85 1.76 2.42 -32.57
CA ASP A 85 1.68 1.31 -33.52
C ASP A 85 3.07 0.69 -33.77
N THR A 86 4.12 1.50 -33.88
CA THR A 86 5.50 1.00 -33.98
C THR A 86 5.90 0.19 -32.75
N ILE A 87 5.56 0.66 -31.55
CA ILE A 87 5.83 -0.09 -30.31
C ILE A 87 5.10 -1.44 -30.32
N ARG A 88 3.85 -1.45 -30.78
CA ARG A 88 3.04 -2.68 -30.87
C ARG A 88 3.61 -3.68 -31.87
N GLU A 89 4.08 -3.20 -33.02
CA GLU A 89 4.66 -4.06 -34.07
C GLU A 89 6.00 -4.66 -33.63
N THR A 90 6.84 -3.88 -32.95
CA THR A 90 8.19 -4.31 -32.54
C THR A 90 8.20 -5.15 -31.26
N PHE A 91 7.44 -4.74 -30.24
CA PHE A 91 7.50 -5.35 -28.89
C PHE A 91 6.20 -6.05 -28.47
N GLY A 92 5.15 -5.99 -29.31
CA GLY A 92 3.91 -6.69 -29.06
C GLY A 92 2.84 -5.89 -28.30
N PRO A 93 1.67 -6.51 -28.06
CA PRO A 93 0.48 -5.85 -27.55
C PRO A 93 0.59 -5.44 -26.07
N ASP A 94 1.33 -6.20 -25.26
CA ASP A 94 1.49 -5.96 -23.82
C ASP A 94 2.32 -4.70 -23.55
N VAL A 95 3.51 -4.59 -24.14
CA VAL A 95 4.35 -3.38 -24.07
C VAL A 95 3.59 -2.15 -24.57
N HIS A 96 2.89 -2.28 -25.71
CA HIS A 96 2.03 -1.21 -26.22
C HIS A 96 0.96 -0.78 -25.20
N HIS A 97 0.30 -1.74 -24.54
CA HIS A 97 -0.74 -1.45 -23.54
C HIS A 97 -0.16 -0.68 -22.36
N ILE A 98 0.99 -1.13 -21.84
CA ILE A 98 1.64 -0.52 -20.69
C ILE A 98 2.09 0.91 -21.03
N VAL A 99 2.86 1.08 -22.12
CA VAL A 99 3.35 2.40 -22.56
C VAL A 99 2.19 3.36 -22.83
N SER A 100 1.16 2.92 -23.57
CA SER A 100 -0.05 3.72 -23.80
C SER A 100 -0.74 4.13 -22.49
N GLY A 101 -0.77 3.23 -21.51
CA GLY A 101 -1.29 3.49 -20.17
C GLY A 101 -0.50 4.60 -19.46
N VAL A 102 0.83 4.49 -19.44
CA VAL A 102 1.71 5.45 -18.76
C VAL A 102 1.62 6.84 -19.41
N THR A 103 1.67 6.92 -20.73
CA THR A 103 1.53 8.19 -21.49
C THR A 103 0.20 8.89 -21.19
N LYS A 104 -0.91 8.15 -21.07
CA LYS A 104 -2.22 8.73 -20.72
C LYS A 104 -2.28 9.34 -19.32
N LEU A 105 -1.41 8.90 -18.41
CA LEU A 105 -1.28 9.46 -17.07
C LEU A 105 -0.44 10.76 -17.06
N GLY A 106 0.43 10.98 -18.05
CA GLY A 106 1.23 12.19 -18.22
C GLY A 106 0.45 13.38 -18.81
N LEU A 107 -0.46 13.10 -19.75
CA LEU A 107 -1.16 14.09 -20.57
C LEU A 107 -2.39 14.74 -19.89
N LEU A 108 -2.23 15.74 -19.01
CA LEU A 108 -3.36 16.51 -18.47
C LEU A 108 -3.20 18.06 -18.52
N LYS A 109 -4.20 18.71 -19.15
CA LYS A 109 -4.30 20.16 -19.43
C LYS A 109 -5.29 20.92 -18.51
N TYR A 110 -5.46 20.49 -17.26
CA TYR A 110 -6.39 21.13 -16.32
C TYR A 110 -5.64 21.82 -15.16
N ARG A 111 -6.27 22.81 -14.52
CA ARG A 111 -5.73 23.56 -13.37
C ARG A 111 -6.54 23.24 -12.11
N GLY A 112 -5.90 23.28 -10.94
CA GLY A 112 -6.58 23.15 -9.64
C GLY A 112 -6.98 21.73 -9.23
N VAL A 113 -8.02 21.62 -8.39
CA VAL A 113 -8.50 20.37 -7.76
C VAL A 113 -9.04 19.38 -8.81
N GLU A 114 -9.73 19.86 -9.84
CA GLU A 114 -10.26 19.02 -10.93
C GLU A 114 -9.17 18.21 -11.63
N ARG A 115 -7.99 18.80 -11.86
CA ARG A 115 -6.84 18.07 -12.42
C ARG A 115 -6.46 16.88 -11.53
N TYR A 116 -6.44 17.09 -10.22
CA TYR A 116 -6.06 16.07 -9.27
C TYR A 116 -7.08 14.93 -9.24
N VAL A 117 -8.39 15.24 -9.29
CA VAL A 117 -9.47 14.25 -9.41
C VAL A 117 -9.28 13.39 -10.66
N GLU A 118 -9.12 14.02 -11.81
CA GLU A 118 -9.03 13.33 -13.10
C GLU A 118 -7.73 12.52 -13.23
N ASN A 119 -6.61 13.05 -12.73
CA ASN A 119 -5.35 12.29 -12.60
C ASN A 119 -5.59 11.00 -11.81
N LEU A 120 -6.22 11.09 -10.63
CA LEU A 120 -6.51 9.93 -9.78
C LEU A 120 -7.44 8.94 -10.48
N ARG A 121 -8.52 9.42 -11.11
CA ARG A 121 -9.46 8.58 -11.87
C ARG A 121 -8.75 7.76 -12.94
N ARG A 122 -7.97 8.41 -13.80
CA ARG A 122 -7.23 7.72 -14.87
C ARG A 122 -6.22 6.73 -14.33
N MET A 123 -5.56 7.09 -13.22
CA MET A 123 -4.63 6.19 -12.55
C MET A 123 -5.33 4.91 -12.07
N PHE A 124 -6.51 5.00 -11.44
CA PHE A 124 -7.27 3.81 -11.03
C PHE A 124 -7.77 2.99 -12.22
N VAL A 125 -8.26 3.64 -13.28
CA VAL A 125 -8.68 2.94 -14.50
C VAL A 125 -7.51 2.20 -15.15
N ALA A 126 -6.34 2.84 -15.22
CA ALA A 126 -5.13 2.21 -15.75
C ALA A 126 -4.69 1.03 -14.88
N MET A 127 -4.66 1.21 -13.55
CA MET A 127 -4.33 0.17 -12.59
C MET A 127 -5.24 -1.06 -12.68
N ALA A 128 -6.54 -0.84 -12.88
CA ALA A 128 -7.52 -1.91 -12.91
C ALA A 128 -7.44 -2.75 -14.19
N LYS A 129 -7.04 -2.12 -15.30
CA LYS A 129 -6.77 -2.81 -16.57
C LYS A 129 -5.47 -3.58 -16.50
N ASP A 130 -4.40 -2.91 -16.07
CA ASP A 130 -3.09 -3.51 -15.91
C ASP A 130 -2.27 -2.79 -14.84
N ILE A 131 -1.94 -3.52 -13.77
CA ILE A 131 -1.17 -2.98 -12.66
C ILE A 131 0.28 -2.68 -13.02
N ARG A 132 0.82 -3.27 -14.09
CA ARG A 132 2.18 -2.99 -14.58
C ARG A 132 2.33 -1.50 -14.93
N VAL A 133 1.26 -0.87 -15.44
CA VAL A 133 1.22 0.58 -15.74
C VAL A 133 1.56 1.43 -14.51
N ILE A 134 0.97 1.13 -13.34
CA ILE A 134 1.24 1.93 -12.14
C ILE A 134 2.62 1.64 -11.56
N ILE A 135 3.12 0.41 -11.69
CA ILE A 135 4.46 0.05 -11.23
C ILE A 135 5.52 0.79 -12.05
N VAL A 136 5.37 0.86 -13.37
CA VAL A 136 6.20 1.71 -14.24
C VAL A 136 6.09 3.17 -13.81
N LYS A 137 4.88 3.67 -13.54
CA LYS A 137 4.70 5.07 -13.10
C LYS A 137 5.33 5.37 -11.74
N PHE A 138 5.34 4.42 -10.80
CA PHE A 138 6.08 4.58 -9.55
C PHE A 138 7.58 4.62 -9.79
N ALA A 139 8.11 3.80 -10.70
CA ALA A 139 9.53 3.79 -11.01
C ALA A 139 9.98 5.10 -11.66
N ASP A 140 9.22 5.58 -12.65
CA ASP A 140 9.37 6.93 -13.23
C ASP A 140 9.35 7.99 -12.10
N ARG A 141 8.30 8.00 -11.27
CA ARG A 141 8.14 9.00 -10.22
C ARG A 141 9.29 9.00 -9.21
N ILE A 142 9.80 7.83 -8.84
CA ILE A 142 10.96 7.70 -7.93
C ILE A 142 12.20 8.31 -8.55
N HIS A 143 12.48 8.05 -9.83
CA HIS A 143 13.62 8.67 -10.49
C HIS A 143 13.43 10.20 -10.59
N ASN A 144 12.23 10.66 -10.92
CA ASN A 144 11.93 12.09 -10.96
C ASN A 144 12.16 12.76 -9.59
N LEU A 145 11.79 12.11 -8.47
CA LEU A 145 12.09 12.58 -7.12
C LEU A 145 13.61 12.64 -6.81
N GLN A 146 14.41 11.75 -7.41
CA GLN A 146 15.86 11.75 -7.26
C GLN A 146 16.53 12.91 -8.01
N THR A 147 15.96 13.34 -9.14
CA THR A 147 16.50 14.41 -9.99
C THR A 147 15.74 15.74 -9.84
N LEU A 148 15.07 15.95 -8.70
CA LEU A 148 14.18 17.10 -8.46
C LEU A 148 14.92 18.43 -8.25
N ASP A 149 16.22 18.40 -7.95
CA ASP A 149 17.00 19.55 -7.51
C ASP A 149 17.21 20.62 -8.59
N SER A 150 17.09 20.28 -9.88
CA SER A 150 17.20 21.23 -10.99
C SER A 150 15.92 22.05 -11.22
N LEU A 151 14.81 21.69 -10.58
CA LEU A 151 13.52 22.34 -10.80
C LEU A 151 13.28 23.52 -9.85
N PRO A 152 12.44 24.49 -10.23
CA PRO A 152 11.97 25.54 -9.32
C PRO A 152 11.31 24.96 -8.07
N GLU A 153 11.51 25.61 -6.92
CA GLU A 153 11.04 25.13 -5.61
C GLU A 153 9.55 24.81 -5.58
N GLU A 154 8.71 25.62 -6.22
CA GLU A 154 7.27 25.40 -6.30
C GLU A 154 6.93 24.09 -7.04
N LYS A 155 7.61 23.82 -8.17
CA LYS A 155 7.44 22.59 -8.96
C LYS A 155 7.95 21.38 -8.16
N ARG A 156 9.10 21.52 -7.49
CA ARG A 156 9.70 20.50 -6.62
C ARG A 156 8.77 20.11 -5.47
N ARG A 157 8.29 21.10 -4.71
CA ARG A 157 7.37 20.89 -3.59
C ARG A 157 6.05 20.25 -4.03
N ARG A 158 5.50 20.68 -5.17
CA ARG A 158 4.29 20.08 -5.74
C ARG A 158 4.47 18.59 -6.10
N ILE A 159 5.54 18.25 -6.81
CA ILE A 159 5.84 16.85 -7.20
C ILE A 159 6.07 15.99 -5.95
N ALA A 160 6.78 16.51 -4.95
CA ALA A 160 7.04 15.82 -3.71
C ALA A 160 5.75 15.59 -2.89
N LEU A 161 4.92 16.62 -2.72
CA LEU A 161 3.61 16.50 -2.05
C LEU A 161 2.71 15.48 -2.75
N GLU A 162 2.62 15.54 -4.09
CA GLU A 162 1.87 14.56 -4.87
C GLU A 162 2.37 13.14 -4.61
N SER A 163 3.70 12.95 -4.58
CA SER A 163 4.33 11.65 -4.32
C SER A 163 4.02 11.11 -2.93
N LEU A 164 4.01 11.99 -1.92
CA LEU A 164 3.75 11.63 -0.55
C LEU A 164 2.27 11.36 -0.27
N GLU A 165 1.37 12.17 -0.82
CA GLU A 165 -0.06 12.09 -0.53
C GLU A 165 -0.81 11.10 -1.45
N ILE A 166 -0.28 10.81 -2.65
CA ILE A 166 -0.93 9.93 -3.62
C ILE A 166 -0.14 8.63 -3.79
N TYR A 167 1.08 8.73 -4.34
CA TYR A 167 1.79 7.57 -4.84
C TYR A 167 2.23 6.64 -3.70
N ALA A 168 2.74 7.18 -2.60
CA ALA A 168 3.16 6.39 -1.44
C ALA A 168 2.02 5.58 -0.78
N PRO A 169 0.83 6.16 -0.49
CA PRO A 169 -0.32 5.42 0.01
C PRO A 169 -0.79 4.31 -0.93
N ILE A 170 -0.79 4.54 -2.24
CA ILE A 170 -1.18 3.51 -3.22
C ILE A 170 -0.16 2.37 -3.24
N ALA A 171 1.13 2.68 -3.26
CA ALA A 171 2.18 1.67 -3.13
C ALA A 171 2.02 0.85 -1.83
N ASN A 172 1.66 1.49 -0.72
CA ASN A 172 1.36 0.81 0.55
C ASN A 172 0.13 -0.14 0.44
N ARG A 173 -0.93 0.29 -0.24
CA ARG A 173 -2.16 -0.50 -0.45
C ARG A 173 -1.89 -1.72 -1.33
N LEU A 174 -1.04 -1.57 -2.33
CA LEU A 174 -0.55 -2.66 -3.18
C LEU A 174 0.47 -3.58 -2.47
N GLY A 175 0.83 -3.26 -1.22
CA GLY A 175 1.78 -4.04 -0.42
C GLY A 175 3.23 -3.86 -0.86
N ILE A 176 3.54 -2.91 -1.74
CA ILE A 176 4.88 -2.69 -2.29
C ILE A 176 5.67 -1.79 -1.32
N GLY A 177 6.13 -2.37 -0.22
CA GLY A 177 6.80 -1.66 0.87
C GLY A 177 8.09 -0.95 0.45
N THR A 178 8.82 -1.52 -0.52
CA THR A 178 10.04 -0.95 -1.07
C THR A 178 9.79 0.40 -1.75
N LEU A 179 8.85 0.43 -2.71
CA LEU A 179 8.47 1.63 -3.45
C LEU A 179 7.84 2.69 -2.55
N LYS A 180 6.92 2.28 -1.67
CA LYS A 180 6.33 3.17 -0.66
C LYS A 180 7.41 3.95 0.07
N GLY A 181 8.36 3.23 0.68
CA GLY A 181 9.38 3.88 1.47
C GLY A 181 10.33 4.76 0.65
N MET A 182 10.55 4.45 -0.64
CA MET A 182 11.40 5.27 -1.51
C MET A 182 10.69 6.59 -1.83
N LEU A 183 9.40 6.51 -2.20
CA LEU A 183 8.55 7.67 -2.44
C LEU A 183 8.47 8.57 -1.20
N GLU A 184 8.25 7.99 -0.01
CA GLU A 184 8.17 8.72 1.26
C GLU A 184 9.46 9.46 1.60
N ASP A 185 10.61 8.78 1.63
CA ASP A 185 11.87 9.39 2.05
C ASP A 185 12.35 10.45 1.04
N LEU A 186 12.24 10.17 -0.27
CA LEU A 186 12.62 11.13 -1.31
C LEU A 186 11.69 12.35 -1.33
N ALA A 187 10.38 12.15 -1.16
CA ALA A 187 9.45 13.28 -1.07
C ALA A 187 9.70 14.12 0.19
N PHE A 188 9.98 13.48 1.33
CA PHE A 188 10.19 14.17 2.60
C PHE A 188 11.40 15.12 2.54
N GLN A 189 12.48 14.71 1.87
CA GLN A 189 13.66 15.54 1.64
C GLN A 189 13.32 16.88 0.96
N HIS A 190 12.31 16.92 0.11
CA HIS A 190 11.91 18.11 -0.66
C HIS A 190 10.76 18.91 -0.02
N ILE A 191 9.91 18.27 0.78
CA ILE A 191 8.78 18.93 1.45
C ILE A 191 9.25 19.69 2.70
N ASP A 192 10.16 19.08 3.46
CA ASP A 192 10.65 19.59 4.74
C ASP A 192 12.12 19.19 4.95
N PRO A 193 13.05 19.88 4.25
CA PRO A 193 14.47 19.54 4.28
C PRO A 193 15.09 19.64 5.68
N GLU A 194 14.62 20.60 6.49
CA GLU A 194 15.13 20.84 7.85
C GLU A 194 14.83 19.66 8.76
N ASN A 195 13.57 19.23 8.84
CA ASN A 195 13.21 18.07 9.66
C ASN A 195 13.80 16.77 9.09
N TYR A 196 13.92 16.63 7.76
CA TYR A 196 14.59 15.49 7.15
C TYR A 196 16.05 15.37 7.61
N GLN A 197 16.82 16.46 7.50
CA GLN A 197 18.22 16.48 7.93
C GLN A 197 18.37 16.23 9.43
N TRP A 198 17.50 16.84 10.25
CA TRP A 198 17.50 16.63 11.69
C TRP A 198 17.22 15.18 12.07
N VAL A 199 16.15 14.57 11.53
CA VAL A 199 15.82 13.15 11.80
C VAL A 199 16.95 12.24 11.33
N LYS A 200 17.52 12.51 10.15
CA LYS A 200 18.61 11.72 9.60
C LYS A 200 19.85 11.75 10.50
N GLN A 201 20.31 12.92 10.93
CA GLN A 201 21.46 13.04 11.84
C GLN A 201 21.24 12.31 13.18
N GLN A 202 20.05 12.46 13.76
CA GLN A 202 19.70 11.76 15.01
C GLN A 202 19.62 10.24 14.82
N MET A 203 19.08 9.80 13.69
CA MET A 203 19.03 8.39 13.32
C MET A 203 20.43 7.81 13.15
N ASP A 204 21.31 8.46 12.40
CA ASP A 204 22.67 7.98 12.11
C ASP A 204 23.47 7.85 13.41
N THR A 205 23.42 8.87 14.28
CA THR A 205 24.06 8.82 15.62
C THR A 205 23.54 7.65 16.46
N LEU A 206 22.23 7.42 16.45
CA LEU A 206 21.62 6.35 17.23
C LEU A 206 21.91 4.97 16.66
N VAL A 207 21.99 4.84 15.33
CA VAL A 207 22.39 3.59 14.65
C VAL A 207 23.84 3.25 14.98
N GLU A 208 24.76 4.21 14.86
CA GLU A 208 26.18 4.01 15.19
C GLU A 208 26.35 3.52 16.63
N SER A 209 25.70 4.18 17.60
CA SER A 209 25.78 3.78 19.01
C SER A 209 25.21 2.39 19.32
N ARG A 210 24.32 1.86 18.47
CA ARG A 210 23.64 0.57 18.66
C ARG A 210 24.13 -0.53 17.71
N GLN A 211 25.06 -0.21 16.81
CA GLN A 211 25.51 -1.14 15.77
C GLN A 211 26.22 -2.36 16.36
N GLU A 212 27.15 -2.15 17.30
CA GLU A 212 27.86 -3.26 17.96
C GLU A 212 26.89 -4.19 18.71
N HIS A 213 25.89 -3.62 19.38
CA HIS A 213 24.87 -4.39 20.07
C HIS A 213 24.00 -5.18 19.07
N LEU A 214 23.61 -4.56 17.95
CA LEU A 214 22.85 -5.22 16.89
C LEU A 214 23.64 -6.40 16.29
N ASP A 215 24.92 -6.21 16.00
CA ASP A 215 25.77 -7.25 15.41
C ASP A 215 25.97 -8.43 16.38
N LYS A 216 26.14 -8.14 17.67
CA LYS A 216 26.14 -9.15 18.73
C LYS A 216 24.83 -9.93 18.76
N MET A 217 23.69 -9.24 18.73
CA MET A 217 22.36 -9.87 18.74
C MET A 217 22.11 -10.73 17.49
N ILE A 218 22.55 -10.29 16.32
CA ILE A 218 22.48 -11.08 15.08
C ILE A 218 23.33 -12.35 15.21
N SER A 219 24.55 -12.23 15.74
CA SER A 219 25.44 -13.37 15.96
C SER A 219 24.85 -14.38 16.95
N GLU A 220 24.37 -13.91 18.10
CA GLU A 220 23.70 -14.75 19.10
C GLU A 220 22.45 -15.42 18.51
N THR A 221 21.64 -14.69 17.74
CA THR A 221 20.46 -15.24 17.07
C THR A 221 20.83 -16.39 16.11
N LYS A 222 21.89 -16.23 15.31
CA LYS A 222 22.35 -17.29 14.41
C LYS A 222 22.79 -18.54 15.17
N GLN A 223 23.59 -18.38 16.23
CA GLN A 223 24.04 -19.50 17.07
C GLN A 223 22.87 -20.25 17.71
N ILE A 224 21.87 -19.52 18.19
CA ILE A 224 20.65 -20.09 18.77
C ILE A 224 19.86 -20.89 17.73
N LEU A 225 19.69 -20.36 16.52
CA LEU A 225 18.98 -21.07 15.45
C LEU A 225 19.75 -22.33 15.00
N GLU A 226 21.08 -22.25 14.92
CA GLU A 226 21.95 -23.37 14.55
C GLU A 226 21.95 -24.47 15.60
N SER A 227 22.12 -24.13 16.88
CA SER A 227 22.07 -25.11 17.98
C SER A 227 20.72 -25.84 18.08
N ALA A 228 19.65 -25.18 17.66
CA ALA A 228 18.31 -25.74 17.62
C ALA A 228 17.97 -26.48 16.32
N ASN A 229 18.90 -26.55 15.36
CA ASN A 229 18.69 -27.11 14.02
C ASN A 229 17.48 -26.48 13.28
N ILE A 230 17.26 -25.17 13.46
CA ILE A 230 16.23 -24.45 12.70
C ILE A 230 16.86 -23.91 11.41
N PRO A 231 16.42 -24.36 10.22
CA PRO A 231 16.94 -23.84 8.96
C PRO A 231 16.52 -22.38 8.78
N TYR A 232 17.49 -21.52 8.48
CA TYR A 232 17.26 -20.12 8.17
C TYR A 232 18.04 -19.69 6.93
N ARG A 233 17.47 -18.77 6.15
CA ARG A 233 18.10 -18.19 4.96
C ARG A 233 18.93 -16.96 5.28
N SER A 234 18.43 -16.08 6.14
CA SER A 234 19.19 -14.91 6.56
C SER A 234 18.73 -14.36 7.91
N VAL A 235 19.68 -13.80 8.66
CA VAL A 235 19.43 -12.98 9.85
C VAL A 235 20.16 -11.67 9.62
N HIS A 236 19.43 -10.56 9.60
CA HIS A 236 20.01 -9.23 9.35
C HIS A 236 19.27 -8.13 10.11
N GLY A 237 19.98 -7.04 10.36
CA GLY A 237 19.40 -5.83 10.93
C GLY A 237 18.49 -5.12 9.93
N ARG A 238 17.39 -4.57 10.43
CA ARG A 238 16.48 -3.68 9.69
C ARG A 238 16.43 -2.35 10.42
N ILE A 239 16.79 -1.29 9.71
CA ILE A 239 16.68 0.09 10.21
C ILE A 239 15.36 0.67 9.68
N LYS A 240 14.68 1.46 10.52
CA LYS A 240 13.49 2.20 10.12
C LYS A 240 13.86 3.32 9.14
N ARG A 241 13.00 3.54 8.15
CA ARG A 241 13.18 4.64 7.18
C ARG A 241 12.94 6.01 7.81
N VAL A 242 13.52 7.05 7.23
CA VAL A 242 13.58 8.41 7.80
C VAL A 242 12.17 8.98 8.00
N TYR A 243 11.32 8.89 6.98
CA TYR A 243 9.98 9.44 7.06
C TYR A 243 9.10 8.68 8.07
N SER A 244 9.18 7.35 8.09
CA SER A 244 8.49 6.50 9.08
C SER A 244 8.94 6.80 10.52
N LEU A 245 10.22 7.15 10.72
CA LEU A 245 10.74 7.60 12.00
C LEU A 245 10.18 8.97 12.38
N TYR A 246 10.17 9.92 11.43
CA TYR A 246 9.60 11.24 11.62
C TYR A 246 8.12 11.19 12.04
N GLN A 247 7.28 10.42 11.34
CA GLN A 247 5.88 10.24 11.71
C GLN A 247 5.71 9.70 13.13
N LYS A 248 6.58 8.77 13.55
CA LYS A 248 6.54 8.24 14.93
C LYS A 248 6.98 9.29 15.96
N LEU A 249 7.99 10.09 15.66
CA LEU A 249 8.42 11.20 16.51
C LEU A 249 7.29 12.21 16.73
N LEU A 250 6.52 12.54 15.68
CA LEU A 250 5.37 13.43 15.81
C LEU A 250 4.33 12.89 16.79
N SER A 251 4.03 11.59 16.74
CA SER A 251 3.09 10.95 17.67
C SER A 251 3.58 10.88 19.13
N LYS A 252 4.90 11.07 19.35
CA LYS A 252 5.60 10.93 20.62
C LYS A 252 6.22 12.25 21.10
N ASN A 253 5.67 13.39 20.67
CA ASN A 253 6.16 14.73 21.05
C ASN A 253 7.68 14.90 20.82
N LYS A 254 8.20 14.34 19.73
CA LYS A 254 9.61 14.40 19.31
C LYS A 254 10.63 13.78 20.29
N ASN A 255 10.19 12.89 21.19
CA ASN A 255 11.10 12.23 22.13
C ASN A 255 11.76 10.97 21.52
N PHE A 256 13.04 11.05 21.18
CA PHE A 256 13.83 9.91 20.67
C PHE A 256 14.06 8.80 21.68
N THR A 257 14.09 9.12 22.98
CA THR A 257 14.36 8.11 24.03
C THR A 257 13.25 7.06 24.14
N GLU A 258 12.04 7.40 23.69
CA GLU A 258 10.88 6.50 23.65
C GLU A 258 10.82 5.64 22.37
N ILE A 259 11.74 5.85 21.42
CA ILE A 259 11.79 5.10 20.16
C ILE A 259 12.67 3.87 20.34
N HIS A 260 11.99 2.78 20.67
CA HIS A 260 12.61 1.48 20.87
C HIS A 260 12.65 0.62 19.59
N ASP A 261 11.82 0.91 18.59
CA ASP A 261 11.67 0.15 17.33
C ASP A 261 12.49 0.73 16.17
N LEU A 262 13.52 1.53 16.45
CA LEU A 262 14.34 2.10 15.38
C LEU A 262 15.10 1.00 14.63
N ILE A 263 15.59 0.02 15.38
CA ILE A 263 16.36 -1.11 14.89
C ILE A 263 15.58 -2.38 15.24
N ALA A 264 15.44 -3.24 14.24
CA ALA A 264 14.83 -4.55 14.38
C ALA A 264 15.77 -5.63 13.84
N VAL A 265 15.67 -6.85 14.37
CA VAL A 265 16.35 -8.02 13.81
C VAL A 265 15.35 -8.79 12.96
N ARG A 266 15.66 -8.98 11.69
CA ARG A 266 14.84 -9.74 10.76
C ARG A 266 15.42 -11.14 10.57
N VAL A 267 14.60 -12.15 10.82
CA VAL A 267 14.91 -13.57 10.66
C VAL A 267 14.06 -14.10 9.51
N VAL A 268 14.73 -14.57 8.44
CA VAL A 268 14.08 -15.19 7.28
C VAL A 268 14.33 -16.69 7.33
N VAL A 269 13.26 -17.46 7.51
CA VAL A 269 13.30 -18.93 7.60
C VAL A 269 12.67 -19.57 6.36
N GLU A 270 12.73 -20.90 6.26
CA GLU A 270 12.19 -21.63 5.12
C GLU A 270 10.66 -21.74 5.18
N ASN A 271 10.11 -22.25 6.30
CA ASN A 271 8.69 -22.57 6.41
C ASN A 271 7.99 -21.86 7.57
N ILE A 272 6.65 -21.93 7.59
CA ILE A 272 5.82 -21.32 8.64
C ILE A 272 6.07 -21.98 10.00
N HIS A 273 6.25 -23.31 10.03
CA HIS A 273 6.60 -24.03 11.26
C HIS A 273 7.87 -23.45 11.90
N ASP A 274 8.89 -23.19 11.08
CA ASP A 274 10.18 -22.65 11.52
C ASP A 274 10.05 -21.22 12.04
N CYS A 275 9.03 -20.47 11.59
CA CYS A 275 8.74 -19.13 12.14
C CYS A 275 8.33 -19.22 13.61
N TYR A 276 7.42 -20.13 13.94
CA TYR A 276 6.95 -20.34 15.31
C TYR A 276 8.00 -21.02 16.19
N ALA A 277 8.77 -21.96 15.63
CA ALA A 277 9.90 -22.56 16.33
C ALA A 277 10.95 -21.49 16.68
N ALA A 278 11.36 -20.67 15.71
CA ALA A 278 12.29 -19.57 15.94
C ALA A 278 11.75 -18.60 17.01
N LEU A 279 10.46 -18.23 16.95
CA LEU A 279 9.84 -17.39 17.97
C LEU A 279 9.96 -17.99 19.37
N GLY A 280 9.66 -19.29 19.52
CA GLY A 280 9.74 -19.99 20.81
C GLY A 280 11.14 -19.98 21.40
N ILE A 281 12.15 -20.26 20.59
CA ILE A 281 13.55 -20.32 21.05
C ILE A 281 14.10 -18.93 21.35
N LEU A 282 13.71 -17.92 20.57
CA LEU A 282 14.00 -16.52 20.90
C LEU A 282 13.43 -16.13 22.27
N HIS A 283 12.23 -16.61 22.61
CA HIS A 283 11.59 -16.35 23.92
C HIS A 283 12.16 -17.18 25.07
N GLU A 284 12.81 -18.32 24.78
CA GLU A 284 13.57 -19.09 25.76
C GLU A 284 14.83 -18.31 26.20
N ARG A 285 15.53 -17.69 25.24
CA ARG A 285 16.72 -16.88 25.53
C ARG A 285 16.37 -15.52 26.13
N TRP A 286 15.39 -14.81 25.56
CA TRP A 286 15.09 -13.43 25.90
C TRP A 286 13.62 -13.24 26.28
N LYS A 287 13.39 -12.44 27.33
CA LYS A 287 12.03 -12.23 27.86
C LYS A 287 11.23 -11.32 26.92
N PRO A 288 10.07 -11.77 26.39
CA PRO A 288 9.20 -10.93 25.58
C PRO A 288 8.47 -9.88 26.41
N LEU A 289 8.25 -8.70 25.82
CA LEU A 289 7.43 -7.66 26.40
C LEU A 289 5.94 -8.01 26.24
N LYS A 290 5.21 -8.07 27.36
CA LYS A 290 3.79 -8.45 27.39
C LYS A 290 2.96 -7.54 26.46
N GLY A 291 2.14 -8.15 25.60
CA GLY A 291 1.28 -7.45 24.65
C GLY A 291 1.98 -6.88 23.41
N GLN A 292 3.26 -7.19 23.19
CA GLN A 292 4.02 -6.80 22.00
C GLN A 292 4.37 -7.98 21.08
N ILE A 293 3.67 -9.10 21.23
CA ILE A 293 3.72 -10.22 20.28
C ILE A 293 2.56 -10.02 19.30
N LYS A 294 2.87 -9.95 18.00
CA LYS A 294 1.88 -9.76 16.94
C LYS A 294 2.07 -10.85 15.90
N ASP A 295 1.05 -11.68 15.73
CA ASP A 295 1.04 -12.74 14.75
C ASP A 295 0.34 -12.29 13.47
N TYR A 296 1.10 -11.69 12.55
CA TYR A 296 0.56 -11.36 11.23
C TYR A 296 0.62 -12.53 10.24
N ILE A 297 1.09 -13.71 10.65
CA ILE A 297 1.01 -14.91 9.81
C ILE A 297 -0.42 -15.47 9.89
N ALA A 298 -0.92 -15.67 11.11
CA ALA A 298 -2.29 -16.10 11.36
C ALA A 298 -3.31 -15.03 10.97
N VAL A 299 -2.94 -13.76 11.16
CA VAL A 299 -3.80 -12.60 10.88
C VAL A 299 -3.08 -11.60 9.97
N PRO A 300 -3.05 -11.85 8.64
CA PRO A 300 -2.38 -10.97 7.69
C PRO A 300 -2.97 -9.56 7.71
N LYS A 301 -2.14 -8.55 7.43
CA LYS A 301 -2.65 -7.20 7.18
C LYS A 301 -3.42 -7.14 5.85
N PRO A 302 -4.30 -6.17 5.63
CA PRO A 302 -5.09 -6.06 4.39
C PRO A 302 -4.26 -5.92 3.11
N ASN A 303 -3.06 -5.34 3.20
CA ASN A 303 -2.11 -5.30 2.08
C ASN A 303 -1.38 -6.64 1.83
N GLY A 304 -1.75 -7.69 2.55
CA GLY A 304 -1.16 -9.03 2.49
C GLY A 304 0.12 -9.21 3.30
N TYR A 305 0.53 -8.23 4.11
CA TYR A 305 1.75 -8.35 4.90
C TYR A 305 1.63 -9.45 5.96
N GLN A 306 2.62 -10.35 5.97
CA GLN A 306 2.74 -11.45 6.93
C GLN A 306 4.13 -11.47 7.60
N SER A 307 4.15 -11.60 8.93
CA SER A 307 5.36 -11.78 9.76
C SER A 307 4.95 -11.95 11.23
N LEU A 308 5.74 -12.66 12.01
CA LEU A 308 5.67 -12.62 13.48
C LEU A 308 6.52 -11.47 13.99
N HIS A 309 5.92 -10.58 14.78
CA HIS A 309 6.65 -9.50 15.46
C HIS A 309 6.68 -9.78 16.95
N THR A 310 7.84 -9.61 17.57
CA THR A 310 7.97 -9.66 19.03
C THR A 310 8.96 -8.60 19.48
N THR A 311 8.63 -7.85 20.54
CA THR A 311 9.61 -6.99 21.21
C THR A 311 10.14 -7.71 22.44
N ILE A 312 11.46 -7.81 22.57
CA ILE A 312 12.13 -8.45 23.71
C ILE A 312 12.93 -7.43 24.52
N PHE A 313 13.20 -7.76 25.79
CA PHE A 313 14.20 -7.06 26.60
C PHE A 313 15.55 -7.75 26.46
N CYS A 314 16.57 -6.96 26.15
CA CYS A 314 17.96 -7.39 26.14
C CYS A 314 18.57 -7.25 27.54
N ASP A 315 19.70 -7.95 27.76
CA ASP A 315 20.38 -8.00 29.06
C ASP A 315 20.87 -6.61 29.54
N ASP A 316 21.07 -5.66 28.62
CA ASP A 316 21.46 -4.27 28.88
C ASP A 316 20.26 -3.32 29.11
N GLY A 317 19.04 -3.86 29.18
CA GLY A 317 17.80 -3.09 29.37
C GLY A 317 17.27 -2.42 28.11
N THR A 318 17.95 -2.57 26.96
CA THR A 318 17.43 -2.11 25.67
C THR A 318 16.30 -3.02 25.18
N ARG A 319 15.49 -2.48 24.26
CA ARG A 319 14.36 -3.18 23.65
C ARG A 319 14.63 -3.33 22.17
N ILE A 320 14.50 -4.56 21.67
CA ILE A 320 14.67 -4.87 20.24
C ILE A 320 13.43 -5.58 19.74
N GLU A 321 13.00 -5.19 18.54
CA GLU A 321 11.93 -5.88 17.82
C GLU A 321 12.54 -6.97 16.91
N PHE A 322 12.03 -8.19 17.02
CA PHE A 322 12.30 -9.28 16.10
C PHE A 322 11.15 -9.42 15.11
N GLN A 323 11.50 -9.63 13.85
CA GLN A 323 10.57 -9.91 12.75
C GLN A 323 10.94 -11.26 12.14
N VAL A 324 10.11 -12.27 12.37
CA VAL A 324 10.31 -13.61 11.83
C VAL A 324 9.32 -13.83 10.69
N ARG A 325 9.80 -14.32 9.54
CA ARG A 325 8.95 -14.62 8.37
C ARG A 325 9.64 -15.59 7.43
N THR A 326 8.89 -16.20 6.53
CA THR A 326 9.47 -17.06 5.48
C THR A 326 10.10 -16.24 4.35
N GLU A 327 10.89 -16.88 3.49
CA GLU A 327 11.41 -16.26 2.27
C GLU A 327 10.29 -15.74 1.36
N LYS A 328 9.23 -16.53 1.18
CA LYS A 328 8.04 -16.11 0.42
C LYS A 328 7.38 -14.88 1.03
N MET A 329 7.14 -14.88 2.34
CA MET A 329 6.55 -13.73 3.05
C MET A 329 7.46 -12.50 3.01
N HIS A 330 8.79 -12.70 3.03
CA HIS A 330 9.74 -11.62 2.85
C HIS A 330 9.58 -11.00 1.46
N TYR A 331 9.56 -11.81 0.42
CA TYR A 331 9.41 -11.36 -0.95
C TYR A 331 8.07 -10.62 -1.16
N GLU A 332 6.95 -11.18 -0.69
CA GLU A 332 5.63 -10.53 -0.77
C GLU A 332 5.56 -9.22 0.05
N ALA A 333 6.27 -9.11 1.17
CA ALA A 333 6.27 -7.89 1.97
C ALA A 333 7.12 -6.75 1.38
N GLU A 334 8.17 -7.08 0.64
CA GLU A 334 9.03 -6.07 -0.01
C GLU A 334 8.46 -5.63 -1.36
N TYR A 335 7.89 -6.57 -2.13
CA TYR A 335 7.45 -6.33 -3.51
C TYR A 335 5.92 -6.39 -3.71
N GLY A 336 5.15 -6.79 -2.71
CA GLY A 336 3.68 -6.72 -2.75
C GLY A 336 3.08 -7.53 -3.89
N ILE A 337 2.19 -6.89 -4.64
CA ILE A 337 1.55 -7.47 -5.83
C ILE A 337 2.54 -7.79 -6.96
N ALA A 338 3.68 -7.08 -7.06
CA ALA A 338 4.71 -7.36 -8.06
C ALA A 338 5.32 -8.77 -7.88
N ALA A 339 5.44 -9.23 -6.64
CA ALA A 339 5.91 -10.58 -6.34
C ALA A 339 5.01 -11.69 -6.89
N HIS A 340 3.69 -11.44 -6.97
CA HIS A 340 2.74 -12.44 -7.44
C HIS A 340 2.78 -12.63 -8.95
N TRP A 341 3.18 -11.62 -9.73
CA TRP A 341 3.21 -11.70 -11.20
C TRP A 341 4.27 -12.70 -11.70
N ASN A 342 5.47 -12.65 -11.11
CA ASN A 342 6.57 -13.59 -11.40
C ASN A 342 6.22 -15.07 -11.18
N TYR A 343 5.29 -15.35 -10.25
CA TYR A 343 4.90 -16.71 -9.88
C TYR A 343 3.86 -17.31 -10.84
N ILE A 344 3.15 -16.48 -11.60
CA ILE A 344 2.10 -16.93 -12.54
C ILE A 344 2.73 -17.45 -13.84
N GLU A 345 3.85 -16.88 -14.29
CA GLU A 345 4.51 -17.27 -15.54
C GLU A 345 5.48 -18.44 -15.43
N SER A 346 5.98 -18.78 -14.25
CA SER A 346 6.96 -19.88 -14.05
C SER A 346 6.34 -21.31 -14.17
N GLY A 347 5.23 -21.45 -14.89
CA GLY A 347 4.81 -22.71 -15.51
C GLY A 347 4.00 -23.69 -14.64
N LYS A 348 3.55 -23.31 -13.45
CA LYS A 348 2.58 -24.13 -12.68
C LYS A 348 1.40 -23.27 -12.23
N PRO A 349 0.28 -23.26 -12.96
CA PRO A 349 -0.98 -22.76 -12.41
C PRO A 349 -1.41 -23.73 -11.31
N GLN A 350 -1.00 -23.48 -10.07
CA GLN A 350 -1.63 -24.15 -8.93
C GLN A 350 -3.10 -23.72 -8.93
N ARG A 351 -4.02 -24.70 -8.93
CA ARG A 351 -5.44 -24.46 -8.64
C ARG A 351 -5.53 -23.67 -7.33
N GLY A 352 -5.75 -22.36 -7.43
CA GLY A 352 -5.67 -21.40 -6.32
C GLY A 352 -4.89 -20.11 -6.62
N SER A 353 -4.09 -20.04 -7.69
CA SER A 353 -3.28 -18.87 -8.10
C SER A 353 -4.07 -17.78 -8.84
N ALA A 354 -5.37 -17.68 -8.61
CA ALA A 354 -6.04 -16.43 -8.87
C ALA A 354 -5.35 -15.40 -7.98
N ILE A 355 -4.93 -14.26 -8.53
CA ILE A 355 -4.60 -13.07 -7.75
C ILE A 355 -5.63 -13.04 -6.63
N SER A 356 -5.20 -13.12 -5.36
CA SER A 356 -6.13 -13.28 -4.23
C SER A 356 -7.23 -12.26 -4.44
N LYS A 357 -8.45 -12.71 -4.81
CA LYS A 357 -9.47 -11.84 -5.44
C LYS A 357 -9.69 -10.57 -4.60
N HIS A 358 -9.54 -10.72 -3.28
CA HIS A 358 -9.55 -9.68 -2.26
C HIS A 358 -8.51 -8.55 -2.42
N LYS A 359 -7.30 -8.78 -2.95
CA LYS A 359 -6.28 -7.73 -3.17
C LYS A 359 -6.61 -6.80 -4.35
N ILE A 360 -7.46 -7.23 -5.28
CA ILE A 360 -7.96 -6.40 -6.41
C ILE A 360 -9.41 -5.97 -6.18
N GLU A 361 -10.15 -6.61 -5.28
CA GLU A 361 -11.56 -6.29 -4.98
C GLU A 361 -11.77 -4.82 -4.60
N TRP A 362 -10.85 -4.22 -3.82
CA TRP A 362 -10.92 -2.79 -3.51
C TRP A 362 -10.70 -1.89 -4.74
N LEU A 363 -9.93 -2.35 -5.73
CA LEU A 363 -9.70 -1.63 -6.99
C LEU A 363 -10.92 -1.71 -7.90
N ASN A 364 -11.57 -2.87 -7.96
CA ASN A 364 -12.85 -3.03 -8.66
C ASN A 364 -13.94 -2.17 -8.01
N HIS A 365 -13.99 -2.10 -6.68
CA HIS A 365 -14.92 -1.23 -5.97
C HIS A 365 -14.71 0.25 -6.30
N LEU A 366 -13.46 0.69 -6.49
CA LEU A 366 -13.16 2.06 -6.94
C LEU A 366 -13.56 2.33 -8.39
N LEU A 367 -13.56 1.30 -9.25
CA LEU A 367 -14.11 1.42 -10.61
C LEU A 367 -15.64 1.50 -10.61
N GLU A 368 -16.31 0.73 -9.75
CA GLU A 368 -17.77 0.81 -9.59
C GLU A 368 -18.17 2.22 -9.13
N LEU A 369 -17.45 2.79 -8.15
CA LEU A 369 -17.63 4.18 -7.72
C LEU A 369 -17.38 5.21 -8.84
N HIS A 370 -16.52 4.89 -9.81
CA HIS A 370 -16.29 5.74 -10.98
C HIS A 370 -17.51 5.80 -11.90
N GLU A 371 -18.25 4.70 -12.07
CA GLU A 371 -19.46 4.67 -12.90
C GLU A 371 -20.64 5.39 -12.24
N GLU A 372 -20.67 5.47 -10.90
CA GLU A 372 -21.81 6.02 -10.15
C GLU A 372 -21.69 7.52 -9.82
N VAL A 373 -20.49 8.09 -9.74
CA VAL A 373 -20.27 9.46 -9.23
C VAL A 373 -19.89 10.45 -10.35
N GLU A 374 -20.85 11.28 -10.76
CA GLU A 374 -20.61 12.36 -11.75
C GLU A 374 -19.77 13.53 -11.15
N ASP A 375 -19.93 13.84 -9.86
CA ASP A 375 -19.25 14.97 -9.20
C ASP A 375 -17.79 14.63 -8.81
N GLY A 376 -16.85 15.47 -9.23
CA GLY A 376 -15.42 15.31 -8.97
C GLY A 376 -15.00 15.52 -7.52
N GLU A 377 -15.64 16.44 -6.78
CA GLU A 377 -15.28 16.71 -5.39
C GLU A 377 -15.74 15.57 -4.47
N GLU A 378 -16.97 15.08 -4.67
CA GLU A 378 -17.51 13.94 -3.92
C GLU A 378 -16.71 12.66 -4.17
N PHE A 379 -16.26 12.44 -5.41
CA PHE A 379 -15.34 11.36 -5.74
C PHE A 379 -14.03 11.49 -4.96
N LEU A 380 -13.42 12.67 -4.92
CA LEU A 380 -12.13 12.90 -4.27
C LEU A 380 -12.19 12.71 -2.76
N GLU A 381 -13.23 13.18 -2.09
CA GLU A 381 -13.44 12.92 -0.67
C GLU A 381 -13.56 11.42 -0.38
N SER A 382 -14.27 10.67 -1.23
CA SER A 382 -14.43 9.23 -1.04
C SER A 382 -13.13 8.45 -1.23
N VAL A 383 -12.37 8.75 -2.28
CA VAL A 383 -11.05 8.17 -2.52
C VAL A 383 -10.10 8.51 -1.37
N LYS A 384 -10.15 9.75 -0.85
CA LYS A 384 -9.37 10.15 0.34
C LYS A 384 -9.73 9.35 1.58
N LEU A 385 -11.00 9.14 1.84
CA LEU A 385 -11.43 8.36 2.99
C LEU A 385 -11.06 6.88 2.87
N ASP A 386 -11.14 6.28 1.69
CA ASP A 386 -10.90 4.84 1.54
C ASP A 386 -9.43 4.45 1.32
N ILE A 387 -8.67 5.26 0.56
CA ILE A 387 -7.30 4.94 0.16
C ILE A 387 -6.26 5.70 1.00
N PHE A 388 -6.52 6.98 1.28
CA PHE A 388 -5.54 7.88 1.89
C PHE A 388 -5.67 8.00 3.41
N SER A 389 -6.72 7.43 4.02
CA SER A 389 -6.81 7.34 5.47
C SER A 389 -5.98 6.17 6.01
N ASN A 390 -5.29 6.39 7.13
CA ASN A 390 -4.75 5.27 7.90
C ASN A 390 -5.90 4.33 8.26
N ARG A 391 -5.65 3.02 8.28
CA ARG A 391 -6.68 2.04 8.63
C ARG A 391 -6.36 1.35 9.95
N ILE A 392 -7.41 0.99 10.68
CA ILE A 392 -7.37 0.22 11.92
C ILE A 392 -7.90 -1.19 11.67
N PHE A 393 -7.31 -2.17 12.34
CA PHE A 393 -7.73 -3.57 12.24
C PHE A 393 -8.51 -3.95 13.48
N VAL A 394 -9.76 -4.36 13.29
CA VAL A 394 -10.70 -4.64 14.37
C VAL A 394 -11.18 -6.08 14.24
N PHE A 395 -11.32 -6.78 15.36
CA PHE A 395 -11.62 -8.20 15.39
C PHE A 395 -13.10 -8.47 15.66
N THR A 396 -13.67 -9.48 15.01
CA THR A 396 -14.93 -10.08 15.44
C THR A 396 -14.69 -10.98 16.67
N PRO A 397 -15.71 -11.31 17.47
CA PRO A 397 -15.55 -12.27 18.57
C PRO A 397 -15.15 -13.68 18.11
N LYS A 398 -15.32 -13.97 16.80
CA LYS A 398 -14.90 -15.23 16.17
C LYS A 398 -13.44 -15.20 15.70
N GLY A 399 -12.78 -14.04 15.74
CA GLY A 399 -11.39 -13.87 15.33
C GLY A 399 -11.20 -13.37 13.88
N ASP A 400 -12.29 -13.09 13.15
CA ASP A 400 -12.18 -12.49 11.80
C ASP A 400 -11.71 -11.04 11.90
N VAL A 401 -10.90 -10.60 10.94
CA VAL A 401 -10.39 -9.22 10.91
C VAL A 401 -11.12 -8.36 9.90
N ILE A 402 -11.57 -7.21 10.36
CA ILE A 402 -12.25 -6.19 9.58
C ILE A 402 -11.35 -4.96 9.46
N ASP A 403 -11.17 -4.50 8.21
CA ASP A 403 -10.36 -3.33 7.84
C ASP A 403 -11.22 -2.06 7.80
N LEU A 404 -11.02 -1.14 8.75
CA LEU A 404 -11.80 0.10 8.86
C LEU A 404 -10.90 1.33 8.80
N PRO A 405 -11.41 2.49 8.31
CA PRO A 405 -10.66 3.74 8.36
C PRO A 405 -10.34 4.15 9.82
N GLU A 406 -9.26 4.89 10.02
CA GLU A 406 -8.88 5.43 11.32
C GLU A 406 -10.01 6.28 11.89
N ALA A 407 -10.23 6.17 13.20
CA ALA A 407 -11.35 6.77 13.92
C ALA A 407 -12.74 6.23 13.51
N ALA A 408 -12.83 5.09 12.81
CA ALA A 408 -14.09 4.38 12.61
C ALA A 408 -14.77 4.02 13.92
N THR A 409 -16.09 3.84 13.83
CA THR A 409 -16.98 3.60 14.96
C THR A 409 -17.56 2.19 14.93
N PRO A 410 -18.14 1.70 16.04
CA PRO A 410 -18.88 0.43 16.04
C PRO A 410 -19.96 0.32 14.96
N ILE A 411 -20.56 1.43 14.52
CA ILE A 411 -21.51 1.43 13.40
C ILE A 411 -20.82 1.10 12.08
N ASP A 412 -19.65 1.69 11.83
CA ASP A 412 -18.85 1.36 10.64
C ASP A 412 -18.46 -0.12 10.63
N PHE A 413 -18.10 -0.68 11.80
CA PHE A 413 -17.85 -2.11 11.95
C PHE A 413 -19.09 -2.96 11.65
N ALA A 414 -20.26 -2.59 12.17
CA ALA A 414 -21.49 -3.33 11.97
C ALA A 414 -21.87 -3.45 10.48
N TYR A 415 -21.75 -2.36 9.72
CA TYR A 415 -22.04 -2.35 8.28
C TYR A 415 -20.94 -3.03 7.46
N ALA A 416 -19.68 -2.98 7.89
CA ALA A 416 -18.59 -3.72 7.26
C ALA A 416 -18.72 -5.23 7.41
N VAL A 417 -19.27 -5.72 8.54
CA VAL A 417 -19.56 -7.16 8.72
C VAL A 417 -20.74 -7.58 7.83
N HIS A 418 -21.88 -6.87 7.93
CA HIS A 418 -23.04 -7.12 7.08
C HIS A 418 -24.08 -5.99 7.19
N THR A 419 -24.69 -5.58 6.08
CA THR A 419 -25.73 -4.52 6.06
C THR A 419 -26.90 -4.81 7.01
N SER A 420 -27.34 -6.08 7.10
CA SER A 420 -28.38 -6.47 8.08
C SER A 420 -27.95 -6.28 9.54
N ILE A 421 -26.67 -6.48 9.88
CA ILE A 421 -26.18 -6.29 11.25
C ILE A 421 -26.15 -4.80 11.57
N GLY A 422 -25.70 -3.97 10.62
CA GLY A 422 -25.77 -2.51 10.70
C GLY A 422 -27.20 -2.00 10.94
N ASN A 423 -28.16 -2.43 10.11
CA ASN A 423 -29.56 -1.97 10.18
C ASN A 423 -30.24 -2.33 11.51
N HIS A 424 -29.90 -3.48 12.10
CA HIS A 424 -30.50 -3.97 13.34
C HIS A 424 -29.64 -3.66 14.59
N CYS A 425 -28.59 -2.86 14.47
CA CYS A 425 -27.70 -2.53 15.58
C CYS A 425 -28.44 -1.75 16.68
N VAL A 426 -28.22 -2.13 17.95
CA VAL A 426 -28.77 -1.44 19.14
C VAL A 426 -27.65 -0.96 20.07
N GLY A 427 -26.56 -1.70 20.12
CA GLY A 427 -25.40 -1.35 20.93
C GLY A 427 -24.16 -2.10 20.48
N SER A 428 -23.05 -1.80 21.14
CA SER A 428 -21.77 -2.45 20.87
C SER A 428 -21.08 -2.82 22.17
N LYS A 429 -20.33 -3.92 22.15
CA LYS A 429 -19.28 -4.18 23.13
C LYS A 429 -17.93 -4.11 22.44
N VAL A 430 -16.96 -3.51 23.11
CA VAL A 430 -15.57 -3.41 22.68
C VAL A 430 -14.71 -4.01 23.78
N ASN A 431 -13.95 -5.07 23.47
CA ASN A 431 -13.15 -5.85 24.43
C ASN A 431 -14.00 -6.30 25.63
N ASP A 432 -15.14 -6.94 25.36
CA ASP A 432 -16.13 -7.43 26.33
C ASP A 432 -16.85 -6.38 27.20
N ALA A 433 -16.52 -5.09 27.05
CA ALA A 433 -17.17 -3.99 27.76
C ALA A 433 -18.19 -3.27 26.88
N ILE A 434 -19.35 -2.92 27.43
CA ILE A 434 -20.35 -2.09 26.72
C ILE A 434 -19.73 -0.74 26.39
N ALA A 435 -19.80 -0.36 25.11
CA ALA A 435 -19.24 0.87 24.59
C ALA A 435 -20.28 1.66 23.78
N PRO A 436 -20.22 2.99 23.79
CA PRO A 436 -21.12 3.80 22.99
C PRO A 436 -20.80 3.67 21.50
N LEU A 437 -21.83 3.82 20.66
CA LEU A 437 -21.77 3.59 19.21
C LEU A 437 -20.92 4.64 18.46
N ASP A 438 -20.63 5.78 19.08
CA ASP A 438 -19.80 6.87 18.55
C ASP A 438 -18.33 6.77 18.98
N ARG A 439 -17.97 5.77 19.81
CA ARG A 439 -16.60 5.54 20.26
C ARG A 439 -15.69 5.27 19.07
N LYS A 440 -14.56 5.98 19.00
CA LYS A 440 -13.49 5.67 18.06
C LYS A 440 -12.82 4.34 18.41
N LEU A 441 -12.85 3.40 17.48
CA LEU A 441 -12.19 2.10 17.58
C LEU A 441 -10.67 2.25 17.46
N ARG A 442 -9.94 1.33 18.08
CA ARG A 442 -8.48 1.21 17.96
C ARG A 442 -8.12 -0.10 17.28
N SER A 443 -6.98 -0.11 16.59
CA SER A 443 -6.47 -1.36 16.02
C SER A 443 -6.18 -2.36 17.16
N GLY A 444 -6.68 -3.59 17.03
CA GLY A 444 -6.60 -4.62 18.06
C GLY A 444 -7.88 -4.80 18.88
N ASP A 445 -8.84 -3.89 18.80
CA ASP A 445 -10.10 -4.01 19.54
C ASP A 445 -10.93 -5.19 19.01
N VAL A 446 -11.55 -5.95 19.91
CA VAL A 446 -12.58 -6.96 19.59
C VAL A 446 -13.95 -6.33 19.72
N VAL A 447 -14.74 -6.32 18.66
CA VAL A 447 -16.04 -5.64 18.62
C VAL A 447 -17.16 -6.65 18.43
N GLU A 448 -18.09 -6.68 19.37
CA GLU A 448 -19.36 -7.41 19.27
C GLU A 448 -20.50 -6.42 19.07
N ILE A 449 -21.33 -6.63 18.04
CA ILE A 449 -22.51 -5.81 17.78
C ILE A 449 -23.75 -6.48 18.34
N LEU A 450 -24.46 -5.76 19.20
CA LEU A 450 -25.74 -6.19 19.74
C LEU A 450 -26.84 -5.80 18.74
N THR A 451 -27.63 -6.79 18.29
CA THR A 451 -28.70 -6.60 17.30
C THR A 451 -30.08 -6.88 17.90
N ASP A 452 -31.10 -6.14 17.50
CA ASP A 452 -32.51 -6.44 17.78
C ASP A 452 -33.30 -6.52 16.46
N LYS A 453 -33.86 -7.70 16.18
CA LYS A 453 -34.65 -7.99 14.98
C LYS A 453 -35.94 -7.17 14.88
N ARG A 454 -36.41 -6.57 15.98
CA ARG A 454 -37.60 -5.70 15.98
C ARG A 454 -37.31 -4.30 15.43
N ARG A 455 -36.04 -3.94 15.28
CA ARG A 455 -35.63 -2.66 14.72
C ARG A 455 -35.72 -2.71 13.20
N SER A 456 -36.61 -1.91 12.62
CA SER A 456 -36.85 -1.88 11.17
C SER A 456 -35.93 -0.94 10.40
N ALA A 457 -35.26 0.02 11.08
CA ALA A 457 -34.41 1.01 10.43
C ALA A 457 -33.25 1.49 11.33
N PRO A 458 -32.10 1.88 10.72
CA PRO A 458 -31.01 2.56 11.43
C PRO A 458 -31.42 3.95 11.92
N ASN A 459 -30.69 4.53 12.88
CA ASN A 459 -30.93 5.91 13.32
C ASN A 459 -30.26 6.90 12.35
N GLU A 460 -30.95 7.96 11.98
CA GLU A 460 -30.43 9.07 11.17
C GLU A 460 -29.22 9.76 11.83
N ASP A 461 -29.21 9.85 13.17
CA ASP A 461 -28.09 10.46 13.92
C ASP A 461 -26.75 9.77 13.68
N TRP A 462 -26.76 8.50 13.26
CA TRP A 462 -25.53 7.75 12.94
C TRP A 462 -24.76 8.34 11.77
N LEU A 463 -25.44 9.06 10.85
CA LEU A 463 -24.77 9.75 9.75
C LEU A 463 -23.76 10.81 10.22
N ARG A 464 -23.93 11.35 11.44
CA ARG A 464 -23.07 12.40 12.00
C ARG A 464 -21.70 11.88 12.43
N PHE A 465 -21.63 10.63 12.90
CA PHE A 465 -20.39 10.07 13.46
C PHE A 465 -19.86 8.85 12.72
N ALA A 466 -20.67 8.19 11.87
CA ALA A 466 -20.18 7.19 10.94
C ALA A 466 -19.07 7.79 10.06
N ARG A 467 -17.97 7.05 9.91
CA ARG A 467 -16.81 7.51 9.14
C ARG A 467 -16.76 6.91 7.75
N ALA A 468 -17.17 5.66 7.59
CA ALA A 468 -17.15 5.00 6.29
C ALA A 468 -18.29 5.50 5.39
N ARG A 469 -18.00 5.76 4.11
CA ARG A 469 -18.98 6.21 3.13
C ARG A 469 -20.02 5.12 2.84
N SER A 470 -19.58 3.88 2.63
CA SER A 470 -20.46 2.72 2.43
C SER A 470 -21.48 2.57 3.57
N THR A 471 -21.05 2.80 4.81
CA THR A 471 -21.94 2.84 5.98
C THR A 471 -22.98 3.95 5.85
N LYS A 472 -22.58 5.18 5.50
CA LYS A 472 -23.52 6.29 5.31
C LYS A 472 -24.50 6.04 4.17
N GLU A 473 -24.06 5.44 3.07
CA GLU A 473 -24.90 5.09 1.93
C GLU A 473 -25.90 4.01 2.28
N HIS A 474 -25.46 2.92 2.93
CA HIS A 474 -26.37 1.88 3.42
C HIS A 474 -27.40 2.43 4.43
N ILE A 475 -27.01 3.36 5.31
CA ILE A 475 -27.93 4.05 6.22
C ILE A 475 -28.95 4.88 5.41
N ARG A 476 -28.51 5.70 4.45
CA ARG A 476 -29.41 6.50 3.60
C ARG A 476 -30.38 5.63 2.81
N GLN A 477 -29.89 4.56 2.19
CA GLN A 477 -30.72 3.61 1.43
C GLN A 477 -31.76 2.94 2.33
N ALA A 478 -31.39 2.53 3.55
CA ALA A 478 -32.31 1.93 4.51
C ALA A 478 -33.38 2.93 5.00
N LEU A 479 -33.00 4.19 5.26
CA LEU A 479 -33.93 5.26 5.65
C LEU A 479 -34.92 5.61 4.52
N ASN A 480 -34.44 5.66 3.28
CA ASN A 480 -35.27 5.92 2.10
C ASN A 480 -36.26 4.76 1.83
N SER A 481 -35.81 3.52 1.97
CA SER A 481 -36.65 2.31 1.81
C SER A 481 -37.72 2.20 2.91
N GLY A 482 -37.39 2.59 4.14
CA GLY A 482 -38.35 2.68 5.24
C GLY A 482 -39.42 3.77 5.02
N SER A 483 -39.04 4.89 4.41
CA SER A 483 -39.93 6.01 4.08
C SER A 483 -40.92 5.68 2.95
N ALA A 484 -40.55 4.79 2.02
CA ALA A 484 -41.44 4.31 0.96
C ALA A 484 -42.58 3.42 1.50
N ASN A 485 -42.31 2.63 2.56
CA ASN A 485 -43.33 1.78 3.20
C ASN A 485 -44.33 2.53 4.08
N ILE A 486 -44.04 3.79 4.45
CA ILE A 486 -44.96 4.62 5.25
C ILE A 486 -45.98 5.32 4.35
N LYS A 487 -45.64 5.63 3.09
CA LYS A 487 -46.56 6.30 2.13
C LYS A 487 -47.68 5.39 1.58
N THR A 488 -47.59 4.07 1.74
CA THR A 488 -48.61 3.12 1.28
C THR A 488 -49.68 2.78 2.33
N MET A 489 -49.59 3.36 3.54
CA MET A 489 -50.64 3.24 4.57
C MET A 489 -51.46 4.54 4.69
N HIS A 490 -52.33 4.79 3.72
CA HIS A 490 -53.49 5.66 3.92
C HIS A 490 -54.78 4.85 3.80
N PRO A 491 -55.70 4.91 4.78
CA PRO A 491 -56.93 4.15 4.73
C PRO A 491 -57.88 4.78 3.71
N VAL A 492 -58.13 4.08 2.60
CA VAL A 492 -59.24 4.41 1.69
C VAL A 492 -60.55 4.07 2.40
N SER A 493 -61.07 5.01 3.19
CA SER A 493 -62.44 4.98 3.69
C SER A 493 -63.40 5.26 2.53
N LYS A 494 -64.06 4.20 2.05
CA LYS A 494 -65.15 4.25 1.08
C LYS A 494 -66.34 5.05 1.64
N LYS A 495 -66.62 6.23 1.07
CA LYS A 495 -67.92 6.89 1.23
C LYS A 495 -68.99 6.12 0.44
N ALA A 496 -69.90 5.46 1.13
CA ALA A 496 -71.16 4.98 0.57
C ALA A 496 -72.11 6.17 0.36
N ARG A 497 -72.67 6.31 -0.85
CA ARG A 497 -73.83 7.18 -1.13
C ARG A 497 -75.12 6.43 -0.74
N PRO A 498 -76.12 7.09 -0.14
CA PRO A 498 -77.44 6.48 0.03
C PRO A 498 -78.27 6.65 -1.24
N VAL A 499 -79.04 5.62 -1.55
CA VAL A 499 -80.10 5.61 -2.57
C VAL A 499 -81.34 6.26 -1.95
N THR A 500 -81.98 7.19 -2.65
CA THR A 500 -83.36 7.59 -2.41
C THR A 500 -84.17 7.40 -3.69
N HIS A 501 -85.41 6.94 -3.51
CA HIS A 501 -86.44 6.68 -4.51
C HIS A 501 -86.70 7.83 -5.48
#